data_AF-A0A928K907-F1
#
_entry.id   AF-A0A928K907-F1
#
_cell.length_a   1.000
_cell.length_b   1.000
_cell.length_c   1.000
_cell.angle_alpha   90.00
_cell.angle_beta   90.00
_cell.angle_gamma   90.00
#
_symmetry.space_group_name_H-M   'P 1'
#
loop_
_entity.id
_entity.type
_entity.pdbx_description
1 polymer ?
#
loop_
_entity_poly.entity_id
_entity_poly.type
_entity_poly.pdbx_seq_one_letter_code
_entity_poly.pdbx_strand_id
1 'polypeptide(L)'
;MARQRKKRLPIADPAALVALWRLFCTDVVENGYATVPTVTEFIRYAARTTGAEEPAVAEAVERLWPEVRQAVEAIRGDVLSQGTMLGKYQSTMSVLAVKNWCGWSDKAEAAKGPTPAGIAAAAAEIERLMADGG
;
A
#
# COMPACT_ATOMS: atom_id res chain seq x y z
N MET A 1 -21.02 -10.32 -42.22
CA MET A 1 -20.47 -11.41 -41.38
C MET A 1 -19.70 -10.79 -40.21
N ALA A 2 -19.73 -11.47 -39.07
CA ALA A 2 -18.98 -11.21 -37.82
C ALA A 2 -19.29 -9.91 -37.06
N ARG A 3 -20.40 -9.91 -36.30
CA ARG A 3 -20.55 -9.07 -35.10
C ARG A 3 -19.51 -9.57 -34.10
N GLN A 4 -18.39 -8.86 -33.95
CA GLN A 4 -17.38 -9.14 -32.91
C GLN A 4 -18.11 -9.29 -31.58
N ARG A 5 -18.18 -10.52 -31.06
CA ARG A 5 -18.55 -10.75 -29.66
C ARG A 5 -17.40 -10.14 -28.87
N LYS A 6 -17.58 -8.89 -28.41
CA LYS A 6 -16.75 -8.30 -27.36
C LYS A 6 -16.77 -9.31 -26.20
N LYS A 7 -15.72 -10.13 -26.08
CA LYS A 7 -15.48 -10.93 -24.87
C LYS A 7 -15.48 -9.90 -23.75
N ARG A 8 -16.52 -9.89 -22.92
CA ARG A 8 -16.59 -9.00 -21.77
C ARG A 8 -15.29 -9.18 -20.99
N LEU A 9 -14.57 -8.09 -20.80
CA LEU A 9 -13.44 -8.05 -19.88
C LEU A 9 -13.96 -8.57 -18.52
N PRO A 10 -13.35 -9.62 -17.95
CA PRO A 10 -13.84 -10.22 -16.71
C PRO A 10 -13.71 -9.30 -15.50
N ILE A 11 -12.92 -8.23 -15.61
CA ILE A 11 -12.85 -7.16 -14.63
C ILE A 11 -13.94 -6.11 -14.97
N ALA A 12 -15.18 -6.45 -14.63
CA ALA A 12 -16.34 -5.61 -14.96
C ALA A 12 -16.50 -4.44 -13.98
N ASP A 13 -16.20 -4.66 -12.70
CA ASP A 13 -16.49 -3.75 -11.60
C ASP A 13 -15.37 -3.80 -10.52
N PRO A 14 -15.39 -2.87 -9.55
CA PRO A 14 -14.40 -2.81 -8.46
C PRO A 14 -14.30 -4.10 -7.65
N ALA A 15 -15.42 -4.78 -7.39
CA ALA A 15 -15.44 -5.99 -6.59
C ALA A 15 -14.76 -7.16 -7.31
N ALA A 16 -14.99 -7.30 -8.61
CA ALA A 16 -14.32 -8.28 -9.47
C ALA A 16 -12.81 -8.05 -9.51
N LEU A 17 -12.35 -6.80 -9.58
CA LEU A 17 -10.92 -6.47 -9.54
C LEU A 17 -10.30 -6.88 -8.20
N VAL A 18 -10.92 -6.51 -7.08
CA VAL A 18 -10.40 -6.85 -5.75
C VAL A 18 -10.40 -8.36 -5.53
N ALA A 19 -11.41 -9.09 -6.00
CA ALA A 19 -11.45 -10.54 -5.93
C ALA A 19 -10.29 -11.17 -6.72
N LEU A 20 -10.04 -10.70 -7.94
CA LEU A 20 -8.92 -11.18 -8.76
C LEU A 20 -7.56 -10.82 -8.13
N TRP A 21 -7.44 -9.64 -7.51
CA TRP A 21 -6.26 -9.23 -6.78
C TRP A 21 -5.98 -10.15 -5.57
N ARG A 22 -7.03 -10.56 -4.85
CA ARG A 22 -6.90 -11.54 -3.75
C ARG A 22 -6.41 -12.88 -4.26
N LEU A 23 -6.95 -13.38 -5.37
CA LEU A 23 -6.49 -14.63 -5.98
C LEU A 23 -5.02 -14.56 -6.37
N PHE A 24 -4.59 -13.46 -7.00
CA PHE A 24 -3.18 -13.22 -7.30
C PHE A 24 -2.30 -13.22 -6.04
N CYS A 25 -2.75 -12.56 -4.97
CA CYS A 25 -2.03 -12.54 -3.70
C CYS A 25 -1.96 -13.93 -3.03
N THR A 26 -3.02 -14.73 -3.15
CA THR A 26 -3.01 -16.13 -2.70
C THR A 26 -1.98 -16.94 -3.48
N ASP A 27 -1.92 -16.80 -4.81
CA ASP A 27 -0.90 -17.46 -5.64
C ASP A 27 0.52 -17.07 -5.21
N VAL A 28 0.76 -15.80 -4.89
CA VAL A 28 2.04 -15.32 -4.33
C VAL A 28 2.39 -16.02 -3.01
N VAL A 29 1.42 -16.22 -2.12
CA VAL A 29 1.65 -16.92 -0.84
C VAL A 29 1.90 -18.41 -1.08
N GLU A 30 1.09 -19.05 -1.92
CA GLU A 30 1.16 -20.49 -2.22
C GLU A 30 2.43 -20.86 -2.99
N ASN A 31 2.94 -19.96 -3.83
CA ASN A 31 4.22 -20.15 -4.53
C ASN A 31 5.45 -19.86 -3.66
N GLY A 32 5.25 -19.62 -2.36
CA GLY A 32 6.34 -19.40 -1.40
C GLY A 32 6.98 -18.02 -1.52
N TYR A 33 6.21 -17.01 -1.93
CA TYR A 33 6.64 -15.62 -2.10
C TYR A 33 7.71 -15.45 -3.18
N ALA A 34 7.62 -16.24 -4.26
CA ALA A 34 8.55 -16.16 -5.39
C ALA A 34 8.36 -14.89 -6.21
N THR A 35 7.21 -14.21 -6.07
CA THR A 35 6.83 -13.03 -6.84
C THR A 35 6.38 -11.91 -5.91
N VAL A 36 6.84 -10.68 -6.15
CA VAL A 36 6.36 -9.50 -5.40
C VAL A 36 4.99 -9.08 -5.95
N PRO A 37 3.98 -8.79 -5.10
CA PRO A 37 2.62 -8.43 -5.53
C PRO A 37 2.54 -7.00 -6.11
N THR A 38 3.14 -6.78 -7.27
CA THR A 38 3.11 -5.50 -8.00
C THR A 38 1.91 -5.42 -8.95
N VAL A 39 1.52 -4.20 -9.35
CA VAL A 39 0.43 -4.02 -10.34
C VAL A 39 0.80 -4.64 -11.68
N THR A 40 2.06 -4.57 -12.09
CA THR A 40 2.56 -5.20 -13.33
C THR A 40 2.41 -6.72 -13.29
N GLU A 41 2.81 -7.37 -12.19
CA GLU A 41 2.65 -8.82 -12.04
C GLU A 41 1.18 -9.24 -11.97
N PHE A 42 0.34 -8.43 -11.33
CA PHE A 42 -1.10 -8.64 -11.35
C PHE A 42 -1.70 -8.56 -12.74
N ILE A 43 -1.31 -7.57 -13.57
CA ILE A 43 -1.80 -7.45 -14.95
C ILE A 43 -1.48 -8.71 -15.75
N ARG A 44 -0.23 -9.20 -15.64
CA ARG A 44 0.21 -10.45 -16.28
C ARG A 44 -0.57 -11.66 -15.77
N TYR A 45 -0.75 -11.78 -14.46
CA TYR A 45 -1.54 -12.84 -13.83
C TYR A 45 -2.99 -12.81 -14.33
N ALA A 46 -3.62 -11.64 -14.31
CA ALA A 46 -5.00 -11.45 -14.71
C ALA A 46 -5.19 -11.75 -16.20
N ALA A 47 -4.30 -11.27 -17.07
CA ALA A 47 -4.32 -11.59 -18.50
C ALA A 47 -4.29 -13.11 -18.76
N ARG A 48 -3.35 -13.83 -18.13
CA ARG A 48 -3.26 -15.29 -18.22
C ARG A 48 -4.50 -16.01 -17.69
N THR A 49 -4.99 -15.59 -16.52
CA THR A 49 -6.13 -16.22 -15.84
C THR A 49 -7.44 -16.02 -16.62
N THR A 50 -7.55 -14.90 -17.32
CA THR A 50 -8.79 -14.49 -17.97
C THR A 50 -8.80 -14.71 -19.49
N GLY A 51 -7.63 -14.95 -20.08
CA GLY A 51 -7.45 -15.00 -21.53
C GLY A 51 -7.68 -13.64 -22.22
N ALA A 52 -7.53 -12.55 -21.47
CA ALA A 52 -7.55 -11.19 -22.00
C ALA A 52 -6.14 -10.70 -22.31
N GLU A 53 -6.02 -9.72 -23.21
CA GLU A 53 -4.75 -9.06 -23.52
C GLU A 53 -4.33 -8.15 -22.36
N GLU A 54 -3.03 -8.11 -22.04
CA GLU A 54 -2.48 -7.27 -20.96
C GLU A 54 -2.90 -5.78 -21.06
N PRO A 55 -2.88 -5.12 -22.24
CA PRO A 55 -3.35 -3.73 -22.36
C PRO A 55 -4.81 -3.54 -21.96
N ALA A 56 -5.68 -4.50 -22.26
CA ALA A 56 -7.10 -4.40 -21.93
C ALA A 56 -7.33 -4.59 -20.42
N VAL A 57 -6.51 -5.42 -19.77
CA VAL A 57 -6.48 -5.55 -18.30
C VAL A 57 -5.96 -4.27 -17.66
N ALA A 58 -4.87 -3.71 -18.18
CA ALA A 58 -4.29 -2.46 -17.68
C ALA A 58 -5.30 -1.30 -17.74
N GLU A 59 -6.01 -1.15 -18.86
CA GLU A 59 -7.08 -0.15 -19.02
C GLU A 59 -8.19 -0.34 -17.98
N ALA A 60 -8.61 -1.60 -17.74
CA ALA A 60 -9.62 -1.90 -16.73
C ALA A 60 -9.14 -1.57 -15.30
N VAL A 61 -7.87 -1.86 -15.00
CA VAL A 61 -7.25 -1.53 -13.72
C VAL A 61 -7.20 -0.02 -13.50
N GLU A 62 -6.70 0.74 -14.49
CA GLU A 62 -6.60 2.19 -14.41
C GLU A 62 -7.97 2.85 -14.19
N ARG A 63 -8.98 2.41 -14.95
CA ARG A 63 -10.35 2.90 -14.84
C ARG A 63 -10.96 2.66 -13.45
N LEU A 64 -10.69 1.51 -12.84
CA LEU A 64 -11.27 1.11 -11.55
C LEU A 64 -10.40 1.49 -10.35
N TRP A 65 -9.15 1.91 -10.57
CA TRP A 65 -8.15 2.16 -9.54
C TRP A 65 -8.64 3.08 -8.42
N PRO A 66 -9.29 4.23 -8.69
CA PRO A 66 -9.71 5.16 -7.63
C PRO A 66 -10.62 4.53 -6.57
N GLU A 67 -11.42 3.54 -6.94
CA GLU A 67 -12.38 2.87 -6.05
C GLU A 67 -11.77 1.69 -5.28
N VAL A 68 -10.81 1.00 -5.90
CA VAL A 68 -10.22 -0.24 -5.35
C VAL A 68 -8.91 -0.02 -4.63
N ARG A 69 -8.25 1.13 -4.84
CA ARG A 69 -6.88 1.41 -4.40
C ARG A 69 -6.65 1.02 -2.95
N GLN A 70 -7.48 1.50 -2.03
CA GLN A 70 -7.30 1.24 -0.61
C GLN A 70 -7.35 -0.26 -0.27
N ALA A 71 -8.28 -1.00 -0.87
CA ALA A 71 -8.41 -2.45 -0.65
C ALA A 71 -7.20 -3.21 -1.22
N VAL A 72 -6.78 -2.86 -2.43
CA VAL A 72 -5.59 -3.44 -3.09
C VAL A 72 -4.33 -3.19 -2.26
N GLU A 73 -4.15 -1.96 -1.79
CA GLU A 73 -3.02 -1.54 -0.97
C GLU A 73 -2.96 -2.25 0.38
N ALA A 74 -4.11 -2.43 1.05
CA ALA A 74 -4.20 -3.17 2.30
C ALA A 74 -3.79 -4.65 2.11
N ILE A 75 -4.38 -5.33 1.13
CA ILE A 75 -4.07 -6.73 0.82
C ILE A 75 -2.58 -6.89 0.45
N ARG A 76 -2.06 -5.97 -0.37
CA ARG A 76 -0.65 -5.97 -0.74
C ARG A 76 0.27 -5.78 0.48
N GLY A 77 -0.11 -4.90 1.40
CA GLY A 77 0.63 -4.62 2.62
C GLY A 77 0.80 -5.86 3.48
N ASP A 78 -0.27 -6.64 3.64
CA ASP A 78 -0.25 -7.91 4.38
C ASP A 78 0.72 -8.92 3.75
N VAL A 79 0.61 -9.15 2.43
CA VAL A 79 1.47 -10.10 1.71
C VAL A 79 2.94 -9.69 1.75
N LEU A 80 3.23 -8.39 1.56
CA LEU A 80 4.59 -7.87 1.67
C LEU A 80 5.15 -8.09 3.08
N SER A 81 4.39 -7.72 4.10
CA SER A 81 4.82 -7.87 5.50
C SER A 81 5.05 -9.33 5.87
N GLN A 82 4.14 -10.21 5.48
CA GLN A 82 4.24 -11.64 5.71
C GLN A 82 5.48 -12.24 5.03
N GLY A 83 5.69 -11.94 3.74
CA GLY A 83 6.87 -12.41 3.01
C GLY A 83 8.18 -11.89 3.61
N THR A 84 8.21 -10.65 4.10
CA THR A 84 9.38 -10.09 4.81
C THR A 84 9.65 -10.81 6.13
N MET A 85 8.61 -11.03 6.95
CA MET A 85 8.75 -11.71 8.24
C MET A 85 9.24 -13.15 8.09
N LEU A 86 8.92 -13.79 6.95
CA LEU A 86 9.38 -15.13 6.60
C LEU A 86 10.76 -15.15 5.91
N GLY A 87 11.43 -14.01 5.79
CA GLY A 87 12.75 -13.90 5.15
C GLY A 87 12.75 -14.11 3.64
N LYS A 88 11.58 -13.98 2.99
CA LYS A 88 11.42 -14.16 1.54
C LYS A 88 11.68 -12.89 0.75
N TYR A 89 11.44 -11.75 1.36
CA TYR A 89 11.72 -10.44 0.78
C TYR A 89 12.81 -9.70 1.56
N GLN A 90 13.57 -8.85 0.87
CA GLN A 90 14.59 -8.02 1.48
C GLN A 90 13.92 -6.95 2.35
N SER A 91 14.26 -6.92 3.65
CA SER A 91 13.51 -6.16 4.65
C SER A 91 13.47 -4.65 4.40
N THR A 92 14.59 -4.04 4.00
CA THR A 92 14.66 -2.60 3.70
C THR A 92 13.74 -2.21 2.55
N MET A 93 13.75 -2.99 1.47
CA MET A 93 12.93 -2.76 0.28
C MET A 93 11.46 -2.99 0.58
N SER A 94 11.13 -4.00 1.38
CA SER A 94 9.75 -4.24 1.81
C SER A 94 9.20 -3.10 2.66
N VAL A 95 9.99 -2.54 3.59
CA VAL A 95 9.59 -1.37 4.37
C VAL A 95 9.32 -0.17 3.45
N LEU A 96 10.21 0.09 2.48
CA LEU A 96 10.01 1.17 1.51
C LEU A 96 8.77 0.94 0.63
N ALA A 97 8.54 -0.29 0.20
CA ALA A 97 7.37 -0.67 -0.59
C ALA A 97 6.09 -0.47 0.22
N VAL A 98 6.03 -0.95 1.46
CA VAL A 98 4.86 -0.78 2.33
C VAL A 98 4.59 0.70 2.63
N LYS A 99 5.62 1.51 2.87
CA LYS A 99 5.47 2.97 3.06
C LYS A 99 4.95 3.67 1.81
N ASN A 100 5.60 3.46 0.67
CA ASN A 100 5.30 4.19 -0.56
C ASN A 100 4.03 3.70 -1.26
N TRP A 101 3.77 2.39 -1.21
CA TRP A 101 2.69 1.76 -1.95
C TRP A 101 1.46 1.47 -1.10
N CYS A 102 1.59 1.34 0.22
CA CYS A 102 0.48 0.97 1.09
C CYS A 102 0.13 2.06 2.12
N GLY A 103 0.75 3.25 2.01
CA GLY A 103 0.46 4.39 2.88
C GLY A 103 0.83 4.17 4.34
N TRP A 104 1.67 3.17 4.63
CA TRP A 104 2.20 2.98 5.97
C TRP A 104 3.11 4.14 6.33
N SER A 105 2.91 4.70 7.51
CA SER A 105 3.79 5.71 8.07
C SER A 105 4.29 5.22 9.42
N ASP A 106 5.54 5.55 9.73
CA ASP A 106 5.99 5.45 11.10
C ASP A 106 5.15 6.46 11.88
N LYS A 107 4.42 6.03 12.91
CA LYS A 107 3.95 6.96 13.93
C LYS A 107 5.21 7.46 14.62
N ALA A 108 5.76 8.56 14.14
CA ALA A 108 6.53 9.41 15.01
C ALA A 108 5.55 9.85 16.09
N GLU A 109 5.67 9.31 17.31
CA GLU A 109 5.41 10.15 18.47
C GLU A 109 6.34 11.35 18.28
N ALA A 110 5.80 12.41 17.68
CA ALA A 110 6.47 13.69 17.69
C ALA A 110 6.56 14.03 19.16
N ALA A 111 7.69 13.72 19.78
CA ALA A 111 8.16 14.44 20.94
C ALA A 111 8.17 15.89 20.47
N LYS A 112 7.07 16.61 20.75
CA LYS A 112 6.97 18.04 20.49
C LYS A 112 8.15 18.62 21.26
N GLY A 113 9.19 19.01 20.52
CA GLY A 113 10.21 19.89 21.07
C GLY A 113 9.50 21.07 21.75
N PRO A 114 10.11 21.65 22.80
CA PRO A 114 9.45 22.69 23.57
C PRO A 114 8.96 23.79 22.63
N THR A 115 7.66 24.09 22.69
CA THR A 115 7.07 25.14 21.87
C THR A 115 7.65 26.49 22.29
N PRO A 116 7.67 27.51 21.42
CA PRO A 116 8.09 28.86 21.82
C PRO A 116 7.36 29.36 23.08
N ALA A 117 6.09 28.98 23.25
CA ALA A 117 5.31 29.26 24.46
C ALA A 117 5.84 28.48 25.69
N GLY A 118 6.23 27.21 25.53
CA GLY A 118 6.84 26.42 26.60
C GLY A 118 8.23 26.92 27.01
N ILE A 119 9.02 27.41 26.07
CA ILE A 119 10.32 28.04 26.34
C ILE A 119 10.12 29.37 27.08
N ALA A 120 9.15 30.19 26.65
CA ALA A 120 8.83 31.45 27.31
C ALA A 120 8.32 31.24 28.75
N ALA A 121 7.46 30.23 28.97
CA ALA A 121 6.98 29.88 30.30
C ALA A 121 8.11 29.42 31.23
N ALA A 122 9.05 28.62 30.72
CA ALA A 122 10.21 28.18 31.50
C ALA A 122 11.15 29.35 31.85
N ALA A 123 11.36 30.30 30.93
CA ALA A 123 12.17 31.49 31.18
C ALA A 123 11.54 32.40 32.26
N ALA A 124 10.22 32.63 32.20
CA ALA A 124 9.50 33.42 33.20
C ALA A 124 9.55 32.80 34.60
N GLU A 125 9.47 31.47 34.70
CA GLU A 125 9.59 30.75 35.98
C GLU A 125 11.00 30.85 36.57
N ILE A 126 12.04 30.77 35.72
CA ILE A 126 13.44 30.95 36.15
C ILE A 126 13.64 32.38 36.68
N GLU A 127 13.15 33.40 35.98
CA GLU A 127 13.25 34.79 36.43
C GLU A 127 12.53 35.00 37.76
N ARG A 128 11.34 34.41 37.94
CA ARG A 128 10.60 34.47 39.19
C ARG A 128 11.36 33.84 40.35
N LEU A 129 11.92 32.64 40.14
CA LEU A 129 12.71 31.95 41.17
C LEU A 129 13.98 32.73 41.55
N MET A 130 14.56 33.48 40.61
CA MET A 130 15.68 34.38 40.90
C MET A 130 15.27 35.68 41.59
N ALA A 131 14.03 36.15 41.41
CA ALA A 131 13.51 37.35 42.07
C ALA A 131 13.02 37.08 43.51
N ASP A 132 12.49 35.89 43.78
CA ASP A 132 11.97 35.50 45.11
C ASP A 132 13.09 35.02 46.08
N GLY A 133 14.35 35.01 45.66
CA GLY A 133 15.51 34.51 46.41
C GLY A 133 16.53 35.56 46.89
N GLY A 134 16.16 36.85 46.89
CA GLY A 134 17.02 37.99 47.30
C GLY A 134 16.59 38.66 48.59
#